data_AF-A0A444RY63-F1
#
_entry.id   AF-A0A444RY63-F1
#
_cell.length_a   1.000
_cell.length_b   1.000
_cell.length_c   1.000
_cell.angle_alpha   90.00
_cell.angle_beta   90.00
_cell.angle_gamma   90.00
#
_symmetry.space_group_name_H-M   'P 1'
#
loop_
_entity.id
_entity.type
_entity.pdbx_description
1 polymer ?
#
loop_
_entity_poly.entity_id
_entity_poly.type
_entity_poly.pdbx_seq_one_letter_code
_entity_poly.pdbx_strand_id
1 'polypeptide(L)'
;MSKIAQLPLHLQLTHLREVLSTNPTLVAVIHRAALLGLPNWYLAAGSLSQTIWNNVSGMPSDTGISDYDLVYHDASDLSYDAEDKRIQAGRALFADLGVDVEIRNQARVHLWYEQKHGVPCPPHGNTEAGIDSWISTSAMLGQLGPVQVSPPH
;
A
#
# COMPACT_ATOMS: atom_id res chain seq x y z
N MET A 1 -17.77 15.93 17.02
CA MET A 1 -17.22 14.75 16.33
C MET A 1 -18.02 14.54 15.06
N SER A 2 -17.38 14.68 13.90
CA SER A 2 -18.05 14.60 12.60
C SER A 2 -18.58 13.17 12.37
N LYS A 3 -19.86 13.04 11.97
CA LYS A 3 -20.54 11.76 11.70
C LYS A 3 -20.11 11.13 10.35
N ILE A 4 -18.86 11.33 9.91
CA ILE A 4 -18.38 10.89 8.59
C ILE A 4 -18.67 9.41 8.35
N ALA A 5 -18.37 8.56 9.34
CA ALA A 5 -18.60 7.11 9.26
C ALA A 5 -20.09 6.71 9.12
N GLN A 6 -21.02 7.65 9.31
CA GLN A 6 -22.47 7.43 9.20
C GLN A 6 -23.05 8.02 7.91
N LEU A 7 -22.24 8.67 7.06
CA LEU A 7 -22.69 9.19 5.77
C LEU A 7 -22.91 8.06 4.75
N PRO A 8 -23.70 8.28 3.69
CA PRO A 8 -23.68 7.42 2.51
C PRO A 8 -22.26 7.16 2.00
N LEU A 9 -21.98 5.94 1.54
CA LEU A 9 -20.63 5.50 1.13
C LEU A 9 -19.94 6.47 0.18
N HIS A 10 -20.64 6.99 -0.83
CA HIS A 10 -20.04 7.95 -1.79
C HIS A 10 -19.55 9.24 -1.12
N LEU A 11 -20.22 9.73 -0.07
CA LEU A 11 -19.76 10.89 0.70
C LEU A 11 -18.60 10.52 1.63
N GLN A 12 -18.58 9.31 2.19
CA GLN A 12 -17.43 8.81 2.94
C GLN A 12 -16.18 8.76 2.05
N LEU A 13 -16.33 8.28 0.81
CA LEU A 13 -15.25 8.20 -0.17
C LEU A 13 -14.76 9.58 -0.61
N THR A 14 -15.67 10.55 -0.83
CA THR A 14 -15.29 11.94 -1.09
C THR A 14 -14.47 12.50 0.05
N HIS A 15 -14.95 12.35 1.29
CA HIS A 15 -14.24 12.86 2.45
C HIS A 15 -12.88 12.18 2.67
N LEU A 16 -12.81 10.86 2.48
CA LEU A 16 -11.55 10.13 2.53
C LEU A 16 -10.55 10.69 1.52
N ARG A 17 -10.98 10.92 0.27
CA ARG A 17 -10.12 11.52 -0.76
C ARG A 17 -9.66 12.93 -0.37
N GLU A 18 -10.55 13.76 0.15
CA GLU A 18 -10.20 15.11 0.62
C GLU A 18 -9.15 15.04 1.72
N VAL A 19 -9.35 14.20 2.73
CA VAL A 19 -8.42 14.01 3.85
C VAL A 19 -7.07 13.50 3.37
N LEU A 20 -7.03 12.45 2.56
CA LEU A 20 -5.78 11.90 2.05
C LEU A 20 -5.02 12.90 1.14
N SER A 21 -5.76 13.74 0.41
CA SER A 21 -5.16 14.79 -0.44
C SER A 21 -4.49 15.90 0.36
N THR A 22 -4.72 15.98 1.68
CA THR A 22 -4.01 16.94 2.54
C THR A 22 -2.57 16.51 2.86
N ASN A 23 -2.20 15.26 2.59
CA ASN A 23 -0.82 14.77 2.75
C ASN A 23 -0.10 14.85 1.39
N PRO A 24 0.75 15.87 1.16
CA PRO A 24 1.41 16.05 -0.13
C PRO A 24 2.39 14.91 -0.46
N THR A 25 3.05 14.34 0.55
CA THR A 25 3.98 13.22 0.38
C THR A 25 3.24 11.97 -0.08
N LEU A 26 2.12 11.65 0.56
CA LEU A 26 1.26 10.53 0.18
C LEU A 26 0.76 10.66 -1.26
N VAL A 27 0.29 11.85 -1.63
CA VAL A 27 -0.15 12.14 -3.01
C VAL A 27 1.01 11.96 -4.00
N ALA A 28 2.20 12.48 -3.68
CA ALA A 28 3.37 12.31 -4.53
C ALA A 28 3.76 10.84 -4.69
N VAL A 29 3.73 10.04 -3.61
CA VAL A 29 4.02 8.60 -3.65
C VAL A 29 3.04 7.87 -4.57
N ILE A 30 1.73 8.10 -4.43
CA ILE A 30 0.71 7.46 -5.28
C ILE A 30 0.94 7.78 -6.76
N HIS A 31 1.13 9.07 -7.09
CA HIS A 31 1.30 9.50 -8.47
C HIS A 31 2.56 8.92 -9.11
N ARG A 32 3.66 8.87 -8.35
CA ARG A 32 4.94 8.34 -8.84
C ARG A 32 4.93 6.81 -8.88
N ALA A 33 4.30 6.12 -7.93
CA ALA A 33 4.17 4.67 -7.94
C ALA A 33 3.56 4.13 -9.25
N ALA A 34 2.62 4.87 -9.85
CA ALA A 34 2.04 4.53 -11.15
C ALA A 34 3.10 4.44 -12.29
N LEU A 35 4.22 5.15 -12.18
CA LEU A 35 5.32 5.14 -13.15
C LEU A 35 6.20 3.88 -13.06
N LEU A 36 6.12 3.13 -11.96
CA LEU A 36 6.90 1.90 -11.78
C LEU A 36 6.37 0.72 -12.61
N GLY A 37 5.14 0.84 -13.13
CA GLY A 37 4.50 -0.23 -13.92
C GLY A 37 4.33 -1.53 -13.14
N LEU A 38 4.14 -1.45 -11.81
CA LEU A 38 3.87 -2.62 -10.99
C LEU A 38 2.46 -3.18 -11.32
N PRO A 39 2.28 -4.51 -11.37
CA PRO A 39 0.96 -5.10 -11.54
C PRO A 39 0.17 -5.04 -10.23
N ASN A 40 -1.12 -4.67 -10.29
CA ASN A 40 -2.08 -4.72 -9.16
C ASN A 40 -1.49 -4.25 -7.82
N TRP A 41 -0.91 -3.04 -7.82
CA TRP A 41 -0.23 -2.51 -6.66
C TRP A 41 -1.16 -1.71 -5.76
N TYR A 42 -0.82 -1.72 -4.47
CA TYR A 42 -1.47 -0.93 -3.43
C TYR A 42 -0.42 -0.14 -2.69
N LEU A 43 -0.68 1.15 -2.50
CA LEU A 43 -0.13 1.85 -1.36
C LEU A 43 -0.94 1.39 -0.16
N ALA A 44 -0.33 0.51 0.60
CA ALA A 44 -0.81 0.09 1.88
C ALA A 44 -0.16 0.96 2.97
N ALA A 45 -0.67 0.93 4.20
CA ALA A 45 0.10 1.15 5.45
C ALA A 45 -0.69 1.92 6.52
N GLY A 46 -0.04 1.98 7.68
CA GLY A 46 -0.25 2.99 8.70
C GLY A 46 -0.17 4.43 8.17
N SER A 47 0.50 4.74 7.06
CA SER A 47 0.58 6.13 6.54
C SER A 47 -0.79 6.69 6.12
N LEU A 48 -1.64 5.88 5.49
CA LEU A 48 -3.03 6.24 5.14
C LEU A 48 -3.86 6.44 6.41
N SER A 49 -3.82 5.47 7.32
CA SER A 49 -4.54 5.52 8.60
C SER A 49 -4.08 6.70 9.47
N GLN A 50 -2.78 6.94 9.55
CA GLN A 50 -2.17 8.02 10.33
C GLN A 50 -2.53 9.38 9.75
N THR A 51 -2.59 9.52 8.42
CA THR A 51 -3.10 10.75 7.76
C THR A 51 -4.53 11.05 8.20
N ILE A 52 -5.39 10.02 8.26
CA ILE A 52 -6.77 10.17 8.75
C ILE A 52 -6.79 10.54 10.23
N TRP A 53 -6.00 9.88 11.08
CA TRP A 53 -5.91 10.19 12.51
C TRP A 53 -5.38 11.59 12.79
N ASN A 54 -4.39 12.04 12.02
CA ASN A 54 -3.85 13.39 12.10
C ASN A 54 -4.93 14.42 11.76
N ASN A 55 -5.70 14.19 10.70
CA ASN A 55 -6.82 15.05 10.33
C ASN A 55 -7.89 15.13 11.44
N VAL A 56 -8.32 13.99 11.97
CA VAL A 56 -9.32 13.93 13.05
C VAL A 56 -8.80 14.59 14.34
N SER A 57 -7.49 14.51 14.59
CA SER A 57 -6.83 15.08 15.78
C SER A 57 -6.36 16.53 15.61
N GLY A 58 -6.55 17.13 14.42
CA GLY A 58 -6.09 18.49 14.12
C GLY A 58 -4.56 18.66 14.05
N MET A 59 -3.84 17.58 13.74
CA MET A 59 -2.38 17.58 13.55
C MET A 59 -2.02 17.76 12.06
N PRO A 60 -0.78 18.20 11.73
CA PRO A 60 -0.28 18.17 10.35
C PRO A 60 -0.40 16.76 9.76
N SER A 61 -0.77 16.68 8.48
CA SER A 61 -1.19 15.43 7.81
C SER A 61 -0.10 14.37 7.74
N ASP A 62 1.18 14.77 7.74
CA ASP A 62 2.37 13.93 7.67
C ASP A 62 2.98 13.57 9.04
N THR A 63 2.39 14.06 10.14
CA THR A 63 2.92 13.83 11.49
C THR A 63 3.03 12.34 11.81
N GLY A 64 4.22 11.90 12.22
CA GLY A 64 4.45 10.53 12.69
C GLY A 64 4.44 9.46 11.60
N ILE A 65 4.57 9.85 10.33
CA ILE A 65 4.70 8.93 9.20
C ILE A 65 6.18 8.82 8.81
N SER A 66 6.77 7.65 9.00
CA SER A 66 8.17 7.37 8.64
C SER A 66 8.34 6.81 7.23
N ASP A 67 7.32 6.10 6.75
CA ASP A 67 7.42 5.18 5.63
C ASP A 67 6.07 4.99 4.92
N TYR A 68 6.16 4.52 3.68
CA TYR A 68 5.03 4.26 2.78
C TYR A 68 5.17 2.87 2.16
N ASP A 69 4.27 1.94 2.50
CA ASP A 69 4.33 0.56 2.01
C ASP A 69 3.71 0.43 0.61
N LEU A 70 4.52 0.19 -0.41
CA LEU A 70 4.07 -0.06 -1.77
C LEU A 70 4.14 -1.56 -2.07
N VAL A 71 2.99 -2.23 -2.08
CA VAL A 71 2.89 -3.68 -2.23
C VAL A 71 2.31 -4.06 -3.59
N TYR A 72 2.82 -5.14 -4.17
CA TYR A 72 2.36 -5.68 -5.45
C TYR A 72 2.52 -7.20 -5.46
N HIS A 73 2.02 -7.89 -6.47
CA HIS A 73 2.21 -9.33 -6.64
C HIS A 73 2.67 -9.66 -8.05
N ASP A 74 3.84 -10.28 -8.15
CA ASP A 74 4.37 -10.83 -9.39
C ASP A 74 5.04 -12.18 -9.11
N ALA A 75 4.39 -13.26 -9.55
CA ALA A 75 4.89 -14.62 -9.40
C ALA A 75 5.74 -15.12 -10.57
N SER A 76 5.99 -14.28 -11.59
CA SER A 76 6.76 -14.68 -12.78
C SER A 76 8.24 -14.89 -12.49
N ASP A 77 8.79 -14.16 -11.52
CA ASP A 77 10.16 -14.28 -11.05
C ASP A 77 10.23 -14.07 -9.53
N LEU A 78 10.41 -15.16 -8.80
CA LEU A 78 10.55 -15.16 -7.34
C LEU A 78 12.03 -15.10 -6.93
N SER A 79 12.90 -14.45 -7.67
CA SER A 79 14.26 -14.10 -7.21
C SER A 79 14.25 -12.79 -6.39
N TYR A 80 15.22 -12.62 -5.49
CA TYR A 80 15.41 -11.33 -4.83
C TYR A 80 15.85 -10.27 -5.83
N ASP A 81 16.65 -10.62 -6.83
CA ASP A 81 17.12 -9.70 -7.88
C ASP A 81 15.96 -9.07 -8.67
N ALA A 82 14.87 -9.82 -8.92
CA ALA A 82 13.69 -9.28 -9.57
C ALA A 82 12.98 -8.22 -8.70
N GLU A 83 12.85 -8.48 -7.40
CA GLU A 83 12.28 -7.52 -6.44
C GLU A 83 13.21 -6.32 -6.23
N ASP A 84 14.52 -6.54 -6.11
CA ASP A 84 15.51 -5.49 -5.91
C ASP A 84 15.54 -4.51 -7.08
N LYS A 85 15.40 -4.97 -8.33
CA LYS A 85 15.23 -4.06 -9.48
C LYS A 85 14.09 -3.06 -9.30
N ARG A 86 12.96 -3.50 -8.71
CA ARG A 86 11.81 -2.61 -8.40
C ARG A 86 12.12 -1.69 -7.24
N ILE A 87 12.79 -2.20 -6.19
CA ILE A 87 13.25 -1.40 -5.04
C ILE A 87 14.21 -0.29 -5.50
N GLN A 88 15.21 -0.59 -6.33
CA GLN A 88 16.16 0.42 -6.83
C GLN A 88 15.47 1.46 -7.74
N ALA A 89 14.54 1.03 -8.60
CA ALA A 89 13.74 1.95 -9.40
C ALA A 89 12.90 2.89 -8.52
N GLY A 90 12.29 2.36 -7.46
CA GLY A 90 11.58 3.16 -6.46
C GLY A 90 12.47 4.15 -5.74
N ARG A 91 13.64 3.71 -5.25
CA ARG A 91 14.61 4.59 -4.57
C ARG A 91 14.98 5.79 -5.42
N ALA A 92 15.25 5.60 -6.71
CA ALA A 92 15.54 6.71 -7.62
C ALA A 92 14.32 7.63 -7.80
N LEU A 93 13.12 7.06 -7.87
CA LEU A 93 11.88 7.79 -8.13
C LEU A 93 11.37 8.62 -6.94
N PHE A 94 11.68 8.20 -5.72
CA PHE A 94 11.22 8.82 -4.47
C PHE A 94 12.32 9.60 -3.72
N ALA A 95 13.54 9.67 -4.26
CA ALA A 95 14.73 10.18 -3.58
C ALA A 95 14.59 11.59 -2.97
N ASP A 96 13.81 12.47 -3.61
CA ASP A 96 13.58 13.85 -3.17
C ASP A 96 12.48 14.01 -2.12
N LEU A 97 11.72 12.95 -1.80
CA LEU A 97 10.58 13.05 -0.87
C LEU A 97 11.00 13.02 0.61
N GLY A 98 12.25 12.62 0.91
CA GLY A 98 12.76 12.56 2.29
C GLY A 98 12.08 11.51 3.18
N VAL A 99 11.41 10.52 2.57
CA VAL A 99 10.72 9.41 3.24
C VAL A 99 11.11 8.08 2.61
N ASP A 100 10.96 7.00 3.37
CA ASP A 100 11.17 5.66 2.84
C ASP A 100 9.88 5.16 2.14
N VAL A 101 10.04 4.58 0.95
CA VAL A 101 8.97 3.85 0.26
C VAL A 101 9.36 2.38 0.18
N GLU A 102 8.70 1.55 0.98
CA GLU A 102 8.98 0.13 1.07
C GLU A 102 8.26 -0.62 -0.04
N ILE A 103 9.01 -1.02 -1.08
CA ILE A 103 8.47 -1.80 -2.19
C ILE A 103 8.55 -3.29 -1.85
N ARG A 104 7.40 -3.98 -1.88
CA ARG A 104 7.32 -5.41 -1.53
C ARG A 104 6.51 -6.24 -2.52
N ASN A 105 7.12 -7.32 -3.03
CA ASN A 105 6.42 -8.34 -3.80
C ASN A 105 5.78 -9.38 -2.85
N GLN A 106 4.46 -9.36 -2.75
CA GLN A 106 3.67 -10.28 -1.93
C GLN A 106 3.82 -11.74 -2.36
N ALA A 107 4.17 -12.00 -3.64
CA ALA A 107 4.44 -13.35 -4.12
C ALA A 107 5.68 -13.98 -3.46
N ARG A 108 6.63 -13.17 -2.97
CA ARG A 108 7.89 -13.63 -2.37
C ARG A 108 7.84 -13.79 -0.86
N VAL A 109 6.82 -13.25 -0.18
CA VAL A 109 6.79 -13.14 1.29
C VAL A 109 6.98 -14.49 1.97
N HIS A 110 6.31 -15.54 1.48
CA HIS A 110 6.42 -16.90 1.99
C HIS A 110 7.86 -17.48 2.00
N LEU A 111 8.77 -16.95 1.17
CA LEU A 111 10.15 -17.44 1.08
C LEU A 111 11.03 -17.02 2.26
N TRP A 112 10.68 -15.93 2.95
CA TRP A 112 11.52 -15.35 4.00
C TRP A 112 10.78 -15.06 5.31
N TYR A 113 9.44 -14.96 5.28
CA TYR A 113 8.65 -14.52 6.43
C TYR A 113 8.78 -15.46 7.63
N GLU A 114 8.65 -16.78 7.42
CA GLU A 114 8.76 -17.76 8.49
C GLU A 114 10.15 -17.75 9.12
N GLN A 115 11.21 -17.64 8.32
CA GLN A 115 12.57 -17.54 8.85
C GLN A 115 12.77 -16.27 9.70
N LYS A 116 12.16 -15.16 9.31
CA LYS A 116 12.29 -13.88 10.00
C LYS A 116 11.43 -13.78 11.26
N HIS A 117 10.21 -14.34 11.23
CA HIS A 117 9.19 -14.12 12.26
C HIS A 117 8.80 -15.38 13.04
N GLY A 118 9.24 -16.57 12.62
CA GLY A 118 8.90 -17.84 13.26
C GLY A 118 7.45 -18.28 13.06
N VAL A 119 6.72 -17.66 12.13
CA VAL A 119 5.32 -17.93 11.83
C VAL A 119 5.20 -18.40 10.37
N PRO A 120 4.56 -19.55 10.10
CA PRO A 120 4.34 -20.02 8.74
C PRO A 120 3.58 -19.00 7.90
N CYS A 121 4.03 -18.77 6.68
CA CYS A 121 3.38 -17.91 5.70
C CYS A 121 3.21 -18.71 4.40
N PRO A 122 2.00 -19.17 4.06
CA PRO A 122 1.78 -19.85 2.79
C PRO A 122 1.92 -18.87 1.61
N PRO A 123 2.25 -19.35 0.40
CA PRO A 123 2.30 -18.50 -0.79
C PRO A 123 0.95 -17.78 -1.04
N HIS A 124 1.01 -16.47 -1.26
CA HIS A 124 -0.17 -15.66 -1.58
C HIS A 124 -0.53 -15.81 -3.06
N GLY A 125 -1.84 -15.90 -3.36
CA GLY A 125 -2.33 -16.03 -4.75
C GLY A 125 -2.43 -14.71 -5.53
N ASN A 126 -2.51 -13.57 -4.84
CA ASN A 126 -2.59 -12.22 -5.41
C ASN A 126 -2.14 -11.18 -4.35
N THR A 127 -2.19 -9.89 -4.69
CA THR A 127 -1.79 -8.81 -3.77
C THR A 127 -2.73 -8.73 -2.56
N GLU A 128 -4.03 -8.87 -2.78
CA GLU A 128 -5.08 -8.80 -1.77
C GLU A 128 -4.95 -9.91 -0.73
N ALA A 129 -4.65 -11.15 -1.14
CA ALA A 129 -4.42 -12.27 -0.22
C ALA A 129 -3.19 -12.04 0.67
N GLY A 130 -2.18 -11.33 0.16
CA GLY A 130 -1.04 -10.89 0.96
C GLY A 130 -1.42 -9.79 1.97
N ILE A 131 -2.29 -8.87 1.57
CA ILE A 131 -2.83 -7.83 2.47
C ILE A 131 -3.71 -8.45 3.57
N ASP A 132 -4.56 -9.43 3.23
CA ASP A 132 -5.46 -10.11 4.16
C ASP A 132 -4.72 -10.88 5.26
N SER A 133 -3.43 -11.20 5.05
CA SER A 133 -2.60 -11.90 6.04
C SER A 133 -2.03 -10.98 7.13
N TRP A 134 -2.25 -9.67 7.05
CA TRP A 134 -1.64 -8.71 7.97
C TRP A 134 -2.36 -8.68 9.33
N ILE A 135 -1.60 -8.39 10.38
CA ILE A 135 -2.09 -8.39 11.78
C ILE A 135 -3.18 -7.33 12.01
N SER A 136 -3.22 -6.27 11.19
CA SER A 136 -4.23 -5.23 11.27
C SER A 136 -4.70 -4.83 9.87
N THR A 137 -6.03 -4.76 9.70
CA THR A 137 -6.65 -4.13 8.54
C THR A 137 -6.40 -2.62 8.61
N SER A 138 -5.42 -2.14 7.83
CA SER A 138 -5.18 -0.71 7.64
C SER A 138 -5.89 -0.19 6.39
N ALA A 139 -6.04 1.13 6.27
CA ALA A 139 -6.52 1.74 5.05
C ALA A 139 -5.56 1.41 3.89
N MET A 140 -6.11 1.03 2.73
CA MET A 140 -5.36 0.68 1.52
C MET A 140 -5.87 1.48 0.32
N LEU A 141 -4.97 1.91 -0.56
CA LEU A 141 -5.33 2.62 -1.79
C LEU A 141 -4.42 2.15 -2.92
N GLY A 142 -5.01 1.61 -4.00
CA GLY A 142 -4.25 1.01 -5.09
C GLY A 142 -4.90 1.19 -6.44
N GLN A 143 -4.14 0.88 -7.48
CA GLN A 143 -4.63 0.81 -8.84
C GLN A 143 -4.90 -0.65 -9.20
N LEU A 144 -6.18 -0.98 -9.35
CA LEU A 144 -6.60 -2.28 -9.88
C LEU A 144 -6.28 -2.36 -11.37
N GLY A 145 -5.57 -3.41 -11.77
CA GLY A 145 -5.55 -3.85 -13.17
C GLY A 145 -6.93 -4.37 -13.60
N PRO A 146 -7.11 -4.76 -14.88
CA PRO A 146 -8.36 -5.36 -15.32
C PRO A 146 -8.70 -6.59 -14.48
N VAL A 147 -9.86 -6.57 -13.85
CA VAL A 147 -10.38 -7.71 -13.07
C VAL A 147 -10.57 -8.89 -14.01
N GLN A 148 -9.76 -9.93 -13.89
CA GLN A 148 -10.08 -11.22 -14.49
C GLN A 148 -11.20 -11.86 -13.66
N VAL A 149 -12.42 -11.73 -14.16
CA VAL A 149 -13.57 -12.42 -13.57
C VAL A 149 -13.46 -13.89 -13.97
N SER A 150 -13.02 -14.75 -13.05
CA SER A 150 -13.16 -16.19 -13.24
C SER A 150 -14.65 -16.55 -13.26
N PRO A 151 -15.14 -17.31 -14.25
CA PRO A 151 -16.52 -17.75 -14.26
C PRO A 151 -16.80 -18.63 -13.03
N PRO A 152 -18.00 -18.56 -12.45
CA PRO A 152 -18.38 -19.47 -11.37
C PRO A 152 -18.40 -20.92 -11.89
N HIS A 153 -17.88 -21.83 -11.06
CA HIS A 153 -17.93 -23.27 -11.28
C HIS A 153 -19.35 -23.82 -11.27
#